data_AF-A0A139DP95-F1
#
_entry.id   AF-A0A139DP95-F1
#
_cell.length_a   1.000
_cell.length_b   1.000
_cell.length_c   1.000
_cell.angle_alpha   90.00
_cell.angle_beta   90.00
_cell.angle_gamma   90.00
#
_symmetry.space_group_name_H-M   'P 1'
#
loop_
_entity.id
_entity.type
_entity.pdbx_description
1 polymer ?
#
loop_
_entity_poly.entity_id
_entity_poly.type
_entity_poly.pdbx_seq_one_letter_code
_entity_poly.pdbx_strand_id
1 'polypeptide(L)'
;MALVSICLYSLAMSEKNYPSQQLDKFQLRMPEGMRERIRSAAEKNGRSMNAEIVARLVESFDAEGRLKEAGDLSVALSEKIEEARREISLMEKAKSEAQAFFDEIKKSEGGGNDR
;
A
#
# COMPACT_ATOMS: atom_id res chain seq x y z
N MET A 1 53.69 38.51 -4.65
CA MET A 1 52.58 38.84 -3.72
C MET A 1 51.19 38.45 -4.25
N ALA A 2 50.86 38.67 -5.54
CA ALA A 2 49.54 38.28 -6.09
C ALA A 2 49.30 36.76 -6.18
N LEU A 3 50.31 35.97 -6.53
CA LEU A 3 50.20 34.49 -6.65
C LEU A 3 49.95 33.80 -5.30
N VAL A 4 50.51 34.33 -4.21
CA VAL A 4 50.28 33.81 -2.84
C VAL A 4 48.84 34.11 -2.39
N SER A 5 48.29 35.27 -2.79
CA SER A 5 46.91 35.67 -2.49
C SER A 5 45.87 34.80 -3.23
N ILE A 6 46.12 34.44 -4.50
CA ILE A 6 45.25 33.52 -5.26
C ILE A 6 45.30 32.09 -4.70
N CYS A 7 46.49 31.63 -4.28
CA CYS A 7 46.68 30.30 -3.71
C CYS A 7 45.98 30.16 -2.34
N LEU A 8 46.03 31.20 -1.49
CA LEU A 8 45.29 31.26 -0.23
C LEU A 8 43.77 31.29 -0.44
N TYR A 9 43.28 31.97 -1.50
CA TYR A 9 41.86 31.97 -1.86
C TYR A 9 41.34 30.58 -2.29
N SER A 10 42.17 29.80 -2.99
CA SER A 10 41.82 28.42 -3.38
C SER A 10 41.80 27.45 -2.18
N LEU A 11 42.68 27.63 -1.19
CA LEU A 11 42.64 26.83 0.05
C LEU A 11 41.41 27.15 0.91
N ALA A 12 40.98 28.42 0.96
CA ALA A 12 39.89 28.85 1.86
C ALA A 12 38.46 28.49 1.36
N MET A 13 38.30 28.07 0.11
CA MET A 13 36.99 27.75 -0.49
C MET A 13 36.62 26.26 -0.40
N SER A 14 37.39 25.43 0.31
CA SER A 14 37.36 23.97 0.11
C SER A 14 36.26 23.18 0.84
N GLU A 15 35.46 23.71 1.77
CA GLU A 15 34.47 22.85 2.47
C GLU A 15 33.09 23.49 2.66
N LYS A 16 32.40 23.78 1.55
CA LYS A 16 30.94 23.75 1.58
C LYS A 16 30.49 22.30 1.35
N ASN A 17 30.29 21.57 2.44
CA ASN A 17 29.72 20.22 2.38
C ASN A 17 28.22 20.32 2.02
N TYR A 18 27.90 20.07 0.75
CA TYR A 18 26.51 19.99 0.32
C TYR A 18 25.92 18.66 0.81
N PRO A 19 24.64 18.61 1.26
CA PRO A 19 24.01 17.36 1.70
C PRO A 19 24.13 16.24 0.66
N SER A 20 24.11 16.60 -0.64
CA SER A 20 24.28 15.67 -1.76
C SER A 20 25.66 15.02 -1.85
N GLN A 21 26.69 15.58 -1.21
CA GLN A 21 28.04 15.00 -1.16
C GLN A 21 28.17 13.93 -0.08
N GLN A 22 27.28 13.93 0.91
CA GLN A 22 27.22 12.93 1.98
C GLN A 22 26.36 11.71 1.62
N LEU A 23 25.61 11.78 0.52
CA LEU A 23 24.75 10.69 0.05
C LEU A 23 25.54 9.65 -0.76
N ASP A 24 25.13 8.39 -0.62
CA ASP A 24 25.67 7.28 -1.40
C ASP A 24 25.46 7.52 -2.90
N LYS A 25 26.51 7.22 -3.68
CA LYS A 25 26.52 7.37 -5.14
C LYS A 25 26.57 6.00 -5.79
N PHE A 26 25.57 5.71 -6.61
CA PHE A 26 25.48 4.45 -7.34
C PHE A 26 25.64 4.67 -8.85
N GLN A 27 26.54 3.93 -9.48
CA GLN A 27 26.71 3.96 -10.93
C GLN A 27 25.74 2.98 -11.60
N LEU A 28 24.72 3.51 -12.27
CA LEU A 28 23.72 2.69 -12.97
C LEU A 28 24.10 2.49 -14.44
N ARG A 29 24.17 1.23 -14.88
CA ARG A 29 24.28 0.88 -16.31
C ARG A 29 22.87 0.77 -16.89
N MET A 30 22.56 1.61 -17.85
CA MET A 30 21.25 1.67 -18.49
C MET A 30 21.32 1.06 -19.90
N PRO A 31 20.31 0.28 -20.32
CA PRO A 31 20.09 -0.08 -21.71
C PRO A 31 19.93 1.14 -22.61
N GLU A 32 20.10 0.92 -23.92
CA GLU A 32 19.94 1.97 -24.93
C GLU A 32 18.56 2.65 -24.83
N GLY A 33 18.54 3.98 -25.01
CA GLY A 33 17.32 4.80 -24.95
C GLY A 33 16.73 5.00 -23.54
N MET A 34 17.09 4.20 -22.53
CA MET A 34 16.49 4.31 -21.20
C MET A 34 16.83 5.62 -20.50
N ARG A 35 18.06 6.14 -20.70
CA ARG A 35 18.47 7.43 -20.13
C ARG A 35 17.63 8.59 -20.66
N GLU A 36 17.33 8.60 -21.96
CA GLU A 36 16.52 9.64 -22.58
C GLU A 36 15.06 9.56 -22.13
N ARG A 37 14.53 8.34 -21.99
CA ARG A 37 13.19 8.11 -21.44
C ARG A 37 13.04 8.66 -20.01
N ILE A 38 14.04 8.45 -19.16
CA ILE A 38 14.04 8.99 -17.79
C ILE A 38 14.17 10.52 -17.82
N ARG A 39 15.02 11.08 -18.70
CA ARG A 39 15.14 12.53 -18.88
C ARG A 39 13.80 13.17 -19.21
N SER A 40 13.12 12.68 -20.24
CA SER A 40 11.84 13.21 -20.67
C SER A 40 10.77 13.12 -19.58
N ALA A 41 10.75 12.02 -18.81
CA ALA A 41 9.85 11.88 -17.66
C ALA A 41 10.18 12.89 -16.55
N ALA A 42 11.46 13.09 -16.24
CA ALA A 42 11.91 14.04 -15.23
C ALA A 42 11.55 15.48 -15.61
N GLU A 43 11.75 15.88 -16.87
CA GLU A 43 11.36 17.19 -17.41
C GLU A 43 9.85 17.40 -17.32
N LYS A 44 9.06 16.42 -17.75
CA LYS A 44 7.60 16.46 -17.66
C LYS A 44 7.11 16.63 -16.20
N ASN A 45 7.82 16.02 -15.25
CA ASN A 45 7.48 16.06 -13.84
C ASN A 45 8.12 17.23 -13.07
N GLY A 46 8.93 18.08 -13.73
CA GLY A 46 9.63 19.20 -13.09
C GLY A 46 10.69 18.75 -12.06
N ARG A 47 11.32 17.59 -12.28
CA ARG A 47 12.28 16.97 -11.37
C ARG A 47 13.66 16.85 -12.02
N SER A 48 14.70 16.76 -11.19
CA SER A 48 16.01 16.30 -11.69
C SER A 48 15.90 14.82 -12.09
N MET A 49 16.76 14.38 -13.00
CA MET A 49 16.81 12.98 -13.42
C MET A 49 17.01 12.03 -12.23
N ASN A 50 17.85 12.40 -11.26
CA ASN A 50 18.05 11.61 -10.04
C ASN A 50 16.78 11.55 -9.18
N ALA A 51 16.09 12.68 -9.00
CA ALA A 51 14.84 12.72 -8.24
C ALA A 51 13.74 11.88 -8.90
N GLU A 52 13.68 11.83 -10.23
CA GLU A 52 12.75 10.95 -10.95
C GLU A 52 13.09 9.47 -10.79
N ILE A 53 14.38 9.10 -10.84
CA ILE A 53 14.83 7.72 -10.57
C ILE A 53 14.42 7.30 -9.16
N VAL A 54 14.72 8.12 -8.16
CA VAL A 54 14.37 7.85 -6.76
C VAL A 54 12.86 7.74 -6.58
N ALA A 55 12.08 8.64 -7.17
CA ALA A 55 10.62 8.61 -7.07
C ALA A 55 10.04 7.30 -7.62
N ARG A 56 10.54 6.82 -8.75
CA ARG A 56 10.10 5.54 -9.35
C ARG A 56 10.48 4.33 -8.50
N LEU A 57 11.67 4.35 -7.88
CA LEU A 57 12.10 3.28 -6.99
C LEU A 57 11.21 3.21 -5.74
N VAL A 58 10.96 4.36 -5.10
CA VAL A 58 10.03 4.45 -3.96
C VAL A 58 8.66 3.91 -4.34
N GLU A 59 8.10 4.37 -5.46
CA GLU A 59 6.80 3.90 -5.94
C GLU A 59 6.77 2.37 -6.16
N SER A 60 7.85 1.79 -6.69
CA SER A 60 7.93 0.33 -6.87
C SER A 60 7.94 -0.44 -5.55
N PHE A 61 8.67 0.02 -4.55
CA PHE A 61 8.71 -0.64 -3.24
C PHE A 61 7.40 -0.45 -2.47
N ASP A 62 6.80 0.74 -2.54
CA ASP A 62 5.51 1.02 -1.91
C ASP A 62 4.38 0.22 -2.55
N ALA A 63 4.42 0.01 -3.88
CA ALA A 63 3.46 -0.85 -4.57
C ALA A 63 3.57 -2.31 -4.12
N GLU A 64 4.79 -2.82 -3.97
CA GLU A 64 5.04 -4.16 -3.45
C GLU A 64 4.53 -4.32 -2.01
N GLY A 65 4.81 -3.33 -1.15
CA GLY A 65 4.31 -3.30 0.22
C GLY A 65 2.78 -3.32 0.30
N ARG A 66 2.10 -2.45 -0.47
CA ARG A 66 0.63 -2.39 -0.53
C ARG A 66 0.01 -3.68 -1.05
N LEU A 67 0.62 -4.33 -2.04
CA LEU A 67 0.12 -5.61 -2.55
C LEU A 67 0.20 -6.72 -1.49
N LYS A 68 1.29 -6.74 -0.71
CA LYS A 68 1.45 -7.68 0.39
C LYS A 68 0.43 -7.43 1.50
N GLU A 69 0.29 -6.18 1.94
CA GLU A 69 -0.70 -5.79 2.96
C GLU A 69 -2.14 -6.12 2.51
N ALA A 70 -2.48 -5.87 1.24
CA ALA A 70 -3.79 -6.23 0.69
C ALA A 70 -4.01 -7.75 0.69
N GLY A 71 -2.98 -8.54 0.40
CA GLY A 71 -3.01 -9.99 0.50
C GLY A 71 -3.26 -10.47 1.92
N ASP A 72 -2.50 -9.96 2.89
CA ASP A 72 -2.63 -10.30 4.31
C ASP A 72 -4.04 -9.93 4.84
N LEU A 73 -4.55 -8.75 4.47
CA LEU A 73 -5.90 -8.32 4.83
C LEU A 73 -6.98 -9.19 4.18
N SER A 74 -6.79 -9.60 2.93
CA SER A 74 -7.73 -10.50 2.23
C SER A 74 -7.84 -11.85 2.93
N VAL A 75 -6.73 -12.40 3.43
CA VAL A 75 -6.74 -13.66 4.18
C VAL A 75 -7.50 -13.49 5.49
N ALA A 76 -7.16 -12.48 6.29
CA ALA A 76 -7.84 -12.20 7.55
C ALA A 76 -9.35 -11.92 7.36
N LEU A 77 -9.72 -11.22 6.29
CA LEU A 77 -11.11 -10.97 5.96
C LEU A 77 -11.85 -12.26 5.58
N SER A 78 -11.21 -13.16 4.83
CA SER A 78 -11.80 -14.45 4.46
C SER A 78 -12.11 -15.32 5.69
N GLU A 79 -11.22 -15.33 6.68
CA GLU A 79 -11.44 -16.05 7.94
C GLU A 79 -12.65 -15.49 8.71
N LYS A 80 -12.75 -14.17 8.84
CA LYS A 80 -13.90 -13.52 9.49
C LYS A 80 -15.22 -13.75 8.75
N ILE A 81 -15.19 -13.79 7.42
CA ILE A 81 -16.37 -14.09 6.61
C ILE A 81 -16.85 -15.52 6.89
N GLU A 82 -15.92 -16.49 6.95
CA GLU A 82 -16.27 -17.88 7.24
C GLU A 82 -16.78 -18.06 8.68
N GLU A 83 -16.24 -17.32 9.64
CA GLU A 83 -16.76 -17.29 11.01
C GLU A 83 -18.20 -16.74 11.07
N ALA A 84 -18.45 -15.57 10.47
CA ALA A 84 -19.79 -15.00 10.42
C ALA A 84 -20.79 -15.91 9.70
N ARG A 85 -20.36 -16.62 8.63
CA ARG A 85 -21.19 -17.62 7.94
C ARG A 85 -21.59 -18.78 8.84
N ARG A 86 -20.67 -19.25 9.71
CA ARG A 86 -21.00 -20.31 10.68
C ARG A 86 -22.04 -19.84 11.68
N GLU A 87 -21.89 -18.63 12.22
CA GLU A 87 -22.86 -18.07 13.17
C GLU A 87 -24.25 -17.91 12.55
N ILE A 88 -24.33 -17.37 11.33
CA ILE A 88 -25.58 -17.25 10.58
C ILE A 88 -26.24 -18.62 10.40
N SER A 89 -25.46 -19.65 10.04
CA SER A 89 -25.99 -21.01 9.87
C SER A 89 -26.61 -21.57 11.16
N LEU A 90 -26.00 -21.30 12.32
CA LEU A 90 -26.55 -21.72 13.61
C LEU A 90 -27.85 -20.97 13.96
N MET A 91 -27.88 -19.65 13.71
CA MET A 91 -29.07 -18.83 13.94
C MET A 91 -30.23 -19.23 13.04
N GLU A 92 -29.96 -19.55 11.77
CA GLU A 92 -31.00 -20.01 10.83
C GLU A 92 -31.63 -21.33 11.28
N LYS A 93 -30.82 -22.28 11.78
CA LYS A 93 -31.33 -23.53 12.35
C LYS A 93 -32.21 -23.27 13.57
N ALA A 94 -31.71 -22.51 14.54
CA ALA A 94 -32.48 -22.18 15.75
C ALA A 94 -33.80 -21.45 15.43
N LYS A 95 -33.78 -20.54 14.45
CA LYS A 95 -34.98 -19.86 13.98
C LYS A 95 -35.98 -20.83 13.35
N SER A 96 -35.51 -21.78 12.54
CA SER A 96 -36.38 -22.77 11.90
C SER A 96 -37.07 -23.69 12.92
N GLU A 97 -36.35 -24.10 13.98
CA GLU A 97 -36.89 -24.91 15.07
C GLU A 97 -37.95 -24.14 15.88
N ALA A 98 -37.66 -22.89 16.24
CA ALA A 98 -38.63 -22.03 16.91
C ALA A 98 -39.88 -21.79 16.06
N GLN A 99 -39.71 -21.59 14.75
CA GLN A 99 -40.84 -21.42 13.82
C GLN A 99 -41.73 -22.66 13.77
N ALA A 100 -41.13 -23.86 13.67
CA ALA A 100 -41.86 -25.12 13.68
C ALA A 100 -42.67 -25.29 14.98
N PHE A 101 -42.09 -24.92 16.11
CA PHE A 101 -42.76 -24.95 17.41
C PHE A 101 -43.95 -23.98 17.48
N PHE A 102 -43.80 -22.75 16.99
CA PHE A 102 -44.91 -21.78 16.93
C PHE A 102 -46.05 -22.25 16.01
N ASP A 103 -45.72 -22.84 14.86
CA ASP A 103 -46.72 -23.36 13.92
C ASP A 103 -47.52 -24.53 14.52
N GLU A 104 -46.87 -25.37 15.33
CA GLU A 104 -47.51 -26.47 16.07
C GLU A 104 -48.49 -25.95 17.14
N ILE A 105 -48.11 -24.93 17.93
CA ILE A 105 -49.00 -24.28 18.89
C ILE A 105 -50.24 -23.70 18.18
N LYS A 106 -50.04 -22.96 17.09
CA LYS A 106 -51.14 -22.33 16.35
C LYS A 106 -52.15 -23.35 15.80
N LYS A 107 -51.66 -24.54 15.38
CA LYS A 107 -52.51 -25.64 14.92
C LYS A 107 -53.36 -26.24 16.06
N SER A 108 -52.86 -26.23 17.29
CA SER A 108 -53.59 -26.73 18.46
C SER A 108 -54.68 -25.75 18.96
N GLU A 109 -54.50 -24.45 18.78
CA GLU A 109 -55.47 -23.42 19.19
C GLU A 109 -56.60 -23.19 18.17
N GLY A 110 -56.38 -23.53 16.88
CA GLY A 110 -57.37 -23.35 15.80
C GLY A 110 -58.52 -24.36 15.75
N GLY A 111 -58.60 -25.31 16.68
CA GLY A 111 -59.59 -26.41 16.68
C GLY A 111 -60.90 -26.14 17.44
N GLY A 112 -61.14 -24.92 17.91
CA GLY A 112 -62.24 -24.64 18.85
C GLY A 112 -63.02 -23.38 18.56
N ASN A 113 -63.64 -23.25 17.38
CA ASN A 113 -64.79 -22.35 17.24
C ASN A 113 -65.71 -22.71 16.06
N ASP A 114 -66.40 -23.84 16.15
CA ASP A 114 -67.60 -24.11 15.35
C ASP A 114 -68.77 -24.39 16.32
N ARG A 115 -69.46 -23.33 16.77
CA ARG A 115 -70.85 -23.37 17.23
C ARG A 115 -71.55 -22.06 16.90
#